data_AF-A0A7Y4QXS5-F1
#
_entry.id   AF-A0A7Y4QXS5-F1
#
_cell.length_a   1.000
_cell.length_b   1.000
_cell.length_c   1.000
_cell.angle_alpha   90.00
_cell.angle_beta   90.00
_cell.angle_gamma   90.00
#
_symmetry.space_group_name_H-M   'P 1'
#
loop_
_entity.id
_entity.type
_entity.pdbx_description
1 polymer ?
#
loop_
_entity_poly.entity_id
_entity_poly.type
_entity_poly.pdbx_seq_one_letter_code
_entity_poly.pdbx_strand_id
1 'polypeptide(L)' 'METTPTNIFERINQWIKESVTIKLLSIGFLLLILMIPASWIESLIIERQTRAESVVGEISEKWSGEQTLSGPV' A
#
# COMPACT_ATOMS: atom_id res chain seq x y z
N MET A 1 35.80 10.85 -42.27
CA MET A 1 34.96 10.33 -41.18
C MET A 1 33.76 11.25 -41.11
N GLU A 2 32.61 10.80 -41.60
CA GLU A 2 31.38 11.59 -41.69
C GLU A 2 30.88 11.93 -40.28
N THR A 3 31.01 13.19 -39.84
CA THR A 3 30.44 13.64 -38.57
C THR A 3 28.95 13.90 -38.76
N THR A 4 28.14 12.87 -38.54
CA THR A 4 26.68 12.97 -38.60
C THR A 4 26.22 14.04 -37.62
N PRO A 5 25.47 15.08 -38.03
CA PRO A 5 25.01 16.11 -37.12
C PRO A 5 24.08 15.46 -36.12
N THR A 6 24.54 15.34 -34.86
CA THR A 6 23.75 14.79 -33.77
C THR A 6 22.45 15.56 -33.68
N ASN A 7 21.35 14.90 -34.02
CA ASN A 7 20.01 15.42 -33.90
C ASN A 7 19.79 15.84 -32.44
N ILE A 8 19.20 17.01 -32.20
CA ILE A 8 19.05 17.61 -30.85
C ILE A 8 18.35 16.64 -29.89
N PHE A 9 17.40 15.85 -30.41
CA PHE A 9 16.72 14.79 -29.69
C PHE A 9 17.67 13.70 -29.18
N GLU A 10 18.68 13.32 -29.97
CA GLU A 10 19.65 12.28 -29.60
C GLU A 10 20.53 12.74 -28.43
N ARG A 11 20.95 14.02 -28.46
CA ARG A 11 21.75 14.63 -27.39
C ARG A 11 20.99 14.71 -26.07
N ILE A 12 19.71 15.08 -26.13
CA ILE A 12 18.84 15.11 -24.95
C ILE A 12 18.64 13.71 -24.39
N ASN A 13 18.36 12.73 -25.25
CA ASN A 13 18.19 11.33 -24.84
C ASN A 13 19.46 10.77 -24.17
N GLN A 14 20.63 11.06 -24.73
CA GLN A 14 21.90 10.61 -24.16
C GLN A 14 22.18 11.26 -22.80
N TRP A 15 21.93 12.56 -22.65
CA TRP A 15 22.07 13.25 -21.36
C TRP A 15 21.14 12.68 -20.28
N ILE A 16 19.89 12.37 -20.63
CA ILE A 16 18.93 11.74 -19.71
C ILE A 16 19.42 10.35 -19.26
N LYS A 17 19.93 9.53 -20.20
CA LYS A 17 20.43 8.18 -19.89
C LYS A 17 21.68 8.17 -19.02
N GLU A 18 22.57 9.14 -19.19
CA GLU A 18 23.83 9.26 -18.44
C GLU A 18 23.62 9.85 -17.03
N SER A 19 22.55 10.64 -16.83
CA SER A 19 22.32 11.35 -15.56
C SER A 19 21.96 10.44 -14.39
N VAL A 20 22.82 10.38 -13.37
CA VAL A 20 22.59 9.64 -12.11
C VAL A 20 21.43 10.22 -11.31
N THR A 21 21.29 11.54 -11.28
CA THR A 21 20.20 12.21 -10.55
C THR A 21 18.83 11.82 -11.10
N ILE A 22 18.70 11.72 -12.42
CA ILE A 22 17.44 11.30 -13.06
C ILE A 22 17.12 9.84 -12.70
N LYS A 23 18.14 8.96 -12.66
CA LYS A 23 17.97 7.57 -12.22
C LYS A 23 17.52 7.47 -10.76
N LEU A 24 18.09 8.27 -9.86
CA LEU A 24 17.66 8.29 -8.45
C LEU A 24 16.23 8.81 -8.30
N LEU A 25 15.88 9.88 -9.03
CA LEU A 25 14.53 10.42 -9.01
C LEU A 25 13.51 9.41 -9.56
N SER A 26 13.83 8.69 -10.63
CA SER A 26 12.94 7.67 -11.19
C SER A 26 12.73 6.49 -10.22
N ILE A 27 13.78 6.03 -9.54
CA ILE A 27 13.65 5.00 -8.49
C ILE A 27 12.78 5.51 -7.34
N GLY A 28 13.02 6.73 -6.87
CA GLY A 28 12.19 7.36 -5.83
C GLY A 28 10.73 7.47 -6.24
N PHE A 29 10.47 7.86 -7.49
CA PHE A 29 9.12 7.92 -8.05
C PHE A 29 8.44 6.54 -8.10
N LEU A 30 9.17 5.50 -8.51
CA LEU A 30 8.66 4.12 -8.48
C LEU A 30 8.36 3.63 -7.06
N LEU A 31 9.17 4.01 -6.07
CA LEU A 31 8.89 3.71 -4.67
C LEU A 31 7.60 4.38 -4.18
N LEU A 32 7.37 5.64 -4.54
CA LEU A 32 6.13 6.35 -4.21
C LEU A 32 4.91 5.68 -4.85
N ILE A 33 5.02 5.23 -6.10
CA ILE A 33 3.96 4.45 -6.75
C ILE A 33 3.71 3.15 -5.99
N LEU A 34 4.76 2.44 -5.58
CA LEU A 34 4.66 1.18 -4.86
C LEU A 34 4.06 1.34 -3.44
N MET A 35 4.18 2.51 -2.83
CA MET A 35 3.52 2.80 -1.55
C MET A 35 1.99 2.75 -1.63
N ILE A 36 1.40 3.07 -2.79
CA ILE A 36 -0.06 3.07 -2.97
C ILE A 36 -0.66 1.67 -2.78
N PRO A 37 -0.22 0.61 -3.49
CA PRO A 37 -0.74 -0.73 -3.26
C PRO A 37 -0.37 -1.28 -1.87
N ALA A 38 0.77 -0.87 -1.30
CA ALA A 38 1.13 -1.27 0.06
C ALA A 38 0.12 -0.76 1.11
N SER A 39 -0.28 0.51 1.02
CA SER A 39 -1.28 1.08 1.95
C SER A 39 -2.68 0.50 1.76
N TRP A 40 -3.04 0.08 0.54
CA TRP A 40 -4.28 -0.65 0.29
C TRP A 40 -4.29 -2.01 0.98
N ILE A 41 -3.17 -2.75 0.95
CA ILE A 41 -3.06 -4.04 1.63
C ILE A 41 -3.21 -3.85 3.15
N GLU A 42 -2.53 -2.84 3.72
CA GLU A 42 -2.64 -2.52 5.15
C GLU A 42 -4.08 -2.19 5.55
N SER A 43 -4.77 -1.37 4.75
CA SER A 43 -6.17 -1.01 4.97
C SER A 43 -7.10 -2.24 5.00
N LEU A 44 -6.88 -3.19 4.08
CA LEU A 44 -7.63 -4.45 4.04
C LEU A 44 -7.35 -5.36 5.25
N ILE A 45 -6.12 -5.34 5.76
CA ILE A 45 -5.75 -6.08 6.98
C ILE A 45 -6.50 -5.50 8.17
N ILE A 46 -6.51 -4.17 8.32
CA ILE A 46 -7.22 -3.48 9.40
C ILE A 46 -8.72 -3.77 9.34
N GLU A 47 -9.34 -3.70 8.16
CA GLU A 47 -10.76 -4.01 8.00
C GLU A 47 -11.09 -5.45 8.46
N ARG A 48 -10.25 -6.42 8.11
CA ARG A 48 -10.44 -7.83 8.53
C ARG A 48 -10.32 -8.00 10.04
N GLN A 49 -9.35 -7.34 10.67
CA GLN A 49 -9.17 -7.39 12.11
C GLN A 49 -10.38 -6.78 12.83
N THR A 50 -10.78 -5.56 12.45
CA THR A 50 -11.94 -4.89 13.04
C THR A 50 -13.23 -5.69 12.87
N ARG A 51 -13.45 -6.31 11.70
CA ARG A 51 -14.61 -7.18 11.47
C ARG A 51 -14.57 -8.42 12.36
N ALA A 52 -13.41 -9.04 12.55
CA ALA A 52 -13.28 -10.21 13.42
C ALA A 52 -13.59 -9.84 14.88
N GLU A 53 -13.05 -8.73 15.38
CA GLU A 53 -13.32 -8.24 16.74
C GLU A 53 -14.80 -7.93 16.94
N SER A 54 -15.43 -7.28 15.96
CA SER A 54 -16.88 -6.98 15.99
C SER A 54 -17.74 -8.24 16.09
N VAL A 55 -17.44 -9.27 15.29
CA VAL A 55 -18.19 -10.55 15.32
C VAL A 55 -17.98 -11.30 16.63
N VAL A 56 -16.76 -11.30 17.17
CA VAL A 56 -16.47 -11.91 18.48
C VAL A 56 -17.26 -11.21 19.60
N GLY A 57 -17.32 -9.88 19.57
CA GLY A 57 -18.14 -9.10 20.50
C GLY A 57 -19.64 -9.46 20.41
N GLU A 58 -20.19 -9.49 19.20
CA GLU A 58 -21.60 -9.84 18.95
C GLU A 58 -21.94 -11.26 19.43
N ILE A 59 -21.06 -12.23 19.18
CA ILE A 59 -21.25 -13.61 19.66
C ILE A 59 -21.19 -13.65 21.19
N SER A 60 -20.20 -13.01 21.80
CA SER A 60 -20.04 -13.01 23.26
C SER A 60 -21.27 -12.40 23.96
N GLU A 61 -21.81 -11.31 23.42
CA GLU A 61 -23.04 -10.69 23.91
C GLU A 61 -24.25 -11.63 23.77
N LYS A 62 -24.42 -12.29 22.62
CA LYS A 62 -25.55 -13.20 22.36
C LYS A 62 -25.51 -14.48 23.20
N TRP A 63 -24.33 -15.03 23.47
CA TRP A 63 -24.18 -16.27 24.24
C TRP A 63 -24.06 -16.05 25.76
N SER A 64 -23.73 -14.83 26.21
CA SER A 64 -23.55 -14.46 27.64
C SER A 64 -24.50 -13.36 28.14
N GLY A 65 -25.53 -12.97 27.38
CA GLY A 65 -26.55 -12.01 27.81
C GLY A 65 -27.22 -12.37 29.15
N GLU A 66 -27.98 -11.44 29.75
CA GLU A 66 -28.52 -11.52 31.12
C GLU A 66 -28.91 -12.95 31.58
N GLN A 67 -28.03 -13.58 32.34
CA GLN A 67 -28.29 -14.87 32.96
C GLN A 67 -28.97 -14.63 34.31
N THR A 68 -30.31 -14.68 34.34
CA THR A 68 -31.03 -14.72 35.62
C THR A 68 -30.89 -16.11 36.22
N LEU A 69 -29.96 -16.28 37.15
CA LEU A 69 -29.84 -17.50 37.94
C LEU A 69 -30.93 -17.51 39.02
N SER A 70 -32.09 -18.08 38.69
CA SER A 70 -33.11 -18.38 39.70
C SER A 70 -32.81 -19.77 40.30
N GLY A 71 -32.30 -19.79 41.52
CA GLY A 71 -32.09 -21.01 42.28
C GLY A 71 -33.39 -21.49 42.96
N PRO A 72 -33.57 -22.81 43.17
CA PRO A 72 -34.68 -23.29 43.98
C PRO A 72 -34.53 -22.80 45.43
N VAL A 73 -35.63 -22.33 46.01
CA VAL A 73 -35.82 -22.20 47.47
C VAL A 73 -36.18 -23.56 48.08
#